data_AF-A0A4R4PD45-F1
#
_entry.id   AF-A0A4R4PD45-F1
#
_cell.length_a   1.000
_cell.length_b   1.000
_cell.length_c   1.000
_cell.angle_alpha   90.00
_cell.angle_beta   90.00
_cell.angle_gamma   90.00
#
_symmetry.space_group_name_H-M   'P 1'
#
loop_
_entity.id
_entity.type
_entity.pdbx_description
1 polymer ?
#
loop_
_entity_poly.entity_id
_entity_poly.type
_entity_poly.pdbx_seq_one_letter_code
_entity_poly.pdbx_strand_id
1 'polypeptide(L)'
;MSGIERVTVPLLDALEVLPDAHRRRQFEVHGWNLMRTTHRAGPTIYRVLDRLENAGPWKDANPDPSRPRRRFYELTLNGLARAYDLLEARRPAALGPARRPLGRSAPGPAILRPLARKFAVRRELPGGEA
;
A
#
# COMPACT_ATOMS: atom_id res chain seq x y z
N MET A 1 15.69 -8.64 -7.57
CA MET A 1 15.42 -8.65 -6.12
C MET A 1 16.25 -9.80 -5.56
N SER A 2 17.49 -9.56 -5.16
CA SER A 2 18.39 -10.65 -4.71
C SER A 2 18.42 -10.82 -3.18
N GLY A 3 17.48 -10.19 -2.45
CA GLY A 3 17.47 -10.16 -0.98
C GLY A 3 16.19 -10.68 -0.32
N ILE A 4 15.17 -11.12 -1.07
CA ILE A 4 14.00 -11.78 -0.48
C ILE A 4 14.26 -13.28 -0.45
N GLU A 5 14.91 -13.76 0.61
CA GLU A 5 15.20 -15.21 0.79
C GLU A 5 13.93 -16.07 0.82
N ARG A 6 12.81 -15.52 1.27
CA ARG A 6 11.56 -16.27 1.44
C ARG A 6 10.35 -15.54 0.87
N VAL A 7 9.81 -16.06 -0.22
CA VAL A 7 8.55 -15.62 -0.80
C VAL A 7 7.41 -16.20 0.02
N THR A 8 6.61 -15.33 0.64
CA THR A 8 5.48 -15.73 1.50
C THR A 8 4.15 -15.24 0.92
N VAL A 9 3.03 -15.87 1.28
CA VAL A 9 1.70 -15.43 0.85
C VAL A 9 1.42 -13.95 1.19
N PRO A 10 1.68 -13.45 2.42
CA PRO A 10 1.44 -12.04 2.74
C PRO A 10 2.32 -11.06 1.95
N LEU A 11 3.53 -11.48 1.57
CA LEU A 11 4.41 -10.69 0.70
C LEU A 11 3.78 -10.54 -0.68
N LEU A 12 3.32 -11.65 -1.28
CA LEU A 12 2.68 -11.63 -2.59
C LEU A 12 1.38 -10.80 -2.56
N ASP A 13 0.60 -10.89 -1.50
CA ASP A 13 -0.62 -10.09 -1.33
C ASP A 13 -0.31 -8.58 -1.31
N ALA A 14 0.76 -8.16 -0.63
CA ALA A 14 1.19 -6.77 -0.63
C ALA A 14 1.76 -6.33 -2.00
N LEU A 15 2.47 -7.23 -2.68
CA LEU A 15 3.01 -6.99 -4.02
C LEU A 15 1.92 -6.95 -5.10
N GLU A 16 0.72 -7.48 -4.89
CA GLU A 16 -0.39 -7.24 -5.81
C GLU A 16 -0.95 -5.80 -5.67
N VAL A 17 -0.86 -5.21 -4.48
CA VAL A 17 -1.45 -3.89 -4.18
C VAL A 17 -0.53 -2.76 -4.60
N LEU A 18 0.79 -2.86 -4.32
CA LEU A 18 1.74 -1.76 -4.54
C LEU A 18 1.92 -1.38 -6.03
N PRO A 19 2.15 -2.32 -6.97
CA PRO A 19 2.24 -2.02 -8.39
C PRO A 19 0.90 -1.58 -9.00
N ASP A 20 -0.23 -2.14 -8.55
CA ASP A 20 -1.57 -1.69 -8.98
C ASP A 20 -1.81 -0.24 -8.55
N ALA A 21 -1.41 0.13 -7.34
CA ALA A 21 -1.48 1.52 -6.87
C ALA A 21 -0.56 2.44 -7.66
N HIS A 22 0.68 2.02 -7.95
CA HIS A 22 1.61 2.79 -8.78
C HIS A 22 1.05 3.00 -10.21
N ARG A 23 0.50 1.95 -10.83
CA ARG A 23 -0.15 2.02 -12.16
C ARG A 23 -1.31 3.03 -12.18
N ARG A 24 -2.08 3.10 -11.09
CA ARG A 24 -3.18 4.07 -10.91
C ARG A 24 -2.70 5.46 -10.49
N ARG A 25 -1.38 5.69 -10.38
CA ARG A 25 -0.77 6.92 -9.87
C ARG A 25 -1.27 7.29 -8.47
N GLN A 26 -1.55 6.27 -7.65
CA GLN A 26 -1.97 6.41 -6.25
C GLN A 26 -0.73 6.31 -5.35
N PHE A 27 -0.06 7.44 -5.12
CA PHE A 27 1.19 7.49 -4.35
C PHE A 27 0.97 7.50 -2.82
N GLU A 28 -0.28 7.54 -2.36
CA GLU A 28 -0.64 7.59 -0.93
C GLU A 28 -0.84 6.19 -0.30
N VAL A 29 -0.09 5.17 -0.73
CA VAL A 29 -0.21 3.84 -0.11
C VAL A 29 0.48 3.83 1.25
N HIS A 30 -0.32 3.73 2.30
CA HIS A 30 0.18 3.57 3.68
C HIS A 30 -0.16 2.19 4.26
N GLY A 31 0.50 1.80 5.36
CA GLY A 31 0.34 0.46 5.96
C GLY A 31 -1.13 0.08 6.26
N TRP A 32 -1.95 1.04 6.71
CA TRP A 32 -3.38 0.81 6.90
C TRP A 32 -4.16 0.55 5.60
N ASN A 33 -3.80 1.18 4.47
CA ASN A 33 -4.40 0.85 3.17
C ASN A 33 -4.09 -0.61 2.80
N LEU A 34 -2.83 -1.03 2.97
CA LEU A 34 -2.43 -2.42 2.73
C LEU A 34 -3.18 -3.40 3.64
N MET A 35 -3.34 -3.10 4.93
CA MET A 35 -4.13 -3.93 5.83
C MET A 35 -5.57 -4.10 5.35
N ARG A 36 -6.23 -3.00 4.94
CA ARG A 36 -7.61 -3.03 4.45
C ARG A 36 -7.76 -3.75 3.12
N THR A 37 -6.84 -3.52 2.20
CA THR A 37 -6.90 -4.12 0.87
C THR A 37 -6.61 -5.61 0.96
N THR A 38 -5.60 -6.01 1.75
CA THR A 38 -5.16 -7.42 1.86
C THR A 38 -5.89 -8.25 2.92
N HIS A 39 -6.69 -7.61 3.77
CA HIS A 39 -7.33 -8.24 4.93
C HIS A 39 -6.34 -8.95 5.87
N ARG A 40 -5.11 -8.44 5.96
CA ARG A 40 -4.05 -8.97 6.84
C ARG A 40 -3.93 -8.16 8.13
N ALA A 41 -3.51 -8.83 9.20
CA ALA A 41 -3.21 -8.20 10.47
C ALA A 41 -2.05 -7.19 10.34
N GLY A 42 -2.11 -6.11 11.13
CA GLY A 42 -1.11 -5.03 11.11
C GLY A 42 0.33 -5.54 11.28
N PRO A 43 0.64 -6.36 12.31
CA PRO A 43 1.99 -6.88 12.51
C PRO A 43 2.53 -7.65 11.29
N THR A 44 1.66 -8.38 10.59
CA THR A 44 2.04 -9.09 9.36
C THR A 44 2.40 -8.13 8.25
N ILE A 45 1.59 -7.08 8.04
CA ILE A 45 1.86 -6.06 7.02
C ILE A 45 3.15 -5.29 7.34
N TYR A 46 3.36 -4.88 8.58
CA TYR A 46 4.58 -4.15 8.93
C TYR A 46 5.83 -5.00 8.80
N ARG A 47 5.79 -6.30 9.12
CA ARG A 47 6.91 -7.22 8.84
C ARG A 47 7.16 -7.40 7.33
N VAL A 48 6.11 -7.45 6.52
CA VAL A 48 6.26 -7.52 5.06
C VAL A 48 6.89 -6.24 4.53
N LEU A 49 6.42 -5.08 5.00
CA LEU A 49 6.95 -3.77 4.63
C LEU A 49 8.42 -3.62 5.03
N ASP A 50 8.80 -4.03 6.23
CA ASP A 50 10.18 -4.02 6.71
C ASP A 50 11.11 -4.89 5.84
N ARG A 51 10.65 -6.11 5.47
CA ARG A 51 11.41 -6.98 4.56
C ARG A 51 11.54 -6.38 3.16
N LEU A 52 10.49 -5.72 2.71
CA LEU A 52 10.43 -5.04 1.43
C LEU A 52 11.39 -3.83 1.42
N GLU A 53 11.37 -3.02 2.48
CA GLU A 53 12.30 -1.90 2.77
C GLU A 53 13.75 -2.37 2.66
N ASN A 54 14.09 -3.48 3.31
CA ASN A 54 15.44 -4.06 3.26
C ASN A 54 15.85 -4.62 1.88
N ALA A 55 14.89 -4.97 1.01
CA ALA A 55 15.14 -5.69 -0.23
C ALA A 55 15.19 -4.82 -1.51
N GLY A 56 14.93 -3.52 -1.42
CA GLY A 56 14.90 -2.67 -2.61
C GLY A 56 14.83 -1.18 -2.32
N PRO A 57 14.83 -0.33 -3.37
CA PRO A 57 14.80 1.11 -3.19
C PRO A 57 13.35 1.59 -3.00
N TRP A 58 13.10 2.26 -1.87
CA TRP A 58 11.82 2.87 -1.50
C TRP A 58 11.95 4.37 -1.47
N LYS A 59 10.84 5.06 -1.74
CA LYS A 59 10.76 6.50 -1.54
C LYS A 59 9.89 6.76 -0.32
N ASP A 60 10.49 7.27 0.75
CA ASP A 60 9.73 7.85 1.86
C ASP A 60 9.23 9.22 1.39
N ALA A 61 7.96 9.25 0.99
CA ALA A 61 7.29 10.49 0.66
C ALA A 61 6.52 10.94 1.91
N ASN A 62 6.95 12.01 2.57
CA ASN A 62 6.06 12.74 3.48
C ASN A 62 5.38 13.88 2.69
N PRO A 63 4.16 13.69 2.16
CA PRO A 63 3.53 14.63 1.25
C PRO A 63 3.09 15.95 1.93
N ASP A 64 3.00 15.98 3.26
CA ASP A 64 2.58 17.17 4.02
C ASP A 64 3.35 17.27 5.35
N PRO A 65 4.21 18.28 5.55
CA PRO A 65 4.92 18.50 6.81
C PRO A 65 4.01 18.93 7.97
N SER A 66 2.76 19.33 7.68
CA SER A 66 1.78 19.82 8.66
C SER A 66 0.97 18.69 9.30
N ARG A 67 1.13 17.45 8.83
CA ARG A 67 0.45 16.26 9.38
C ARG A 67 1.43 15.38 10.14
N PRO A 68 0.98 14.62 11.16
CA PRO A 68 1.84 13.64 11.83
C PRO A 68 2.49 12.75 10.78
N ARG A 69 3.81 12.55 10.88
CA ARG A 69 4.59 11.74 9.94
C ARG A 69 3.91 10.40 9.72
N ARG A 70 3.33 10.22 8.54
CA ARG A 70 2.80 8.94 8.06
C ARG A 70 3.79 8.42 7.03
N ARG A 71 4.20 7.17 7.18
CA ARG A 71 5.05 6.51 6.18
C ARG A 71 4.20 6.14 4.98
N PHE A 72 4.57 6.68 3.82
CA PHE A 72 4.01 6.31 2.54
C PHE A 72 5.01 5.44 1.78
N TYR A 73 4.48 4.43 1.11
CA TYR A 73 5.26 3.40 0.46
C TYR A 73 5.12 3.51 -1.04
N GLU A 74 6.20 3.94 -1.68
CA GLU A 74 6.31 3.95 -3.13
C GLU A 74 7.47 3.04 -3.58
N LEU A 75 7.15 2.09 -4.46
CA LEU A 75 8.16 1.29 -5.14
C LEU A 75 8.85 2.15 -6.21
N THR A 76 10.18 2.14 -6.22
CA THR A 76 10.95 2.68 -7.36
C THR A 76 10.72 1.87 -8.64
N LEU A 77 11.11 2.42 -9.79
CA LEU A 77 11.00 1.73 -11.09
C LEU A 77 11.67 0.34 -11.09
N ASN A 78 12.86 0.22 -10.47
CA ASN A 78 13.55 -1.07 -10.30
C ASN A 78 12.79 -2.00 -9.34
N GLY A 79 12.22 -1.45 -8.26
CA GLY A 79 11.35 -2.20 -7.34
C GLY A 79 10.08 -2.74 -8.03
N LEU A 80 9.50 -1.97 -8.94
CA LEU A 80 8.32 -2.35 -9.73
C LEU A 80 8.63 -3.46 -10.71
N ALA A 81 9.67 -3.33 -11.53
CA ALA A 81 10.08 -4.36 -12.48
C ALA A 81 10.26 -5.71 -11.77
N ARG A 82 11.00 -5.69 -10.65
CA ARG A 82 11.24 -6.89 -9.83
C ARG A 82 9.96 -7.45 -9.18
N ALA A 83 9.02 -6.58 -8.79
CA ALA A 83 7.74 -7.02 -8.25
C ALA A 83 6.91 -7.73 -9.33
N TYR A 84 6.91 -7.21 -10.57
CA TYR A 84 6.24 -7.85 -11.70
C TYR A 84 6.86 -9.21 -12.03
N ASP A 85 8.20 -9.30 -12.11
CA ASP A 85 8.90 -10.58 -12.35
C ASP A 85 8.49 -11.64 -11.30
N LEU A 86 8.42 -11.23 -10.03
CA LEU A 86 8.07 -12.16 -8.95
C LEU A 86 6.58 -12.57 -9.00
N LEU A 87 5.68 -11.64 -9.33
CA LEU A 87 4.27 -11.95 -9.51
C LEU A 87 4.04 -12.84 -10.72
N GLU A 88 4.73 -12.62 -11.83
CA GLU A 88 4.65 -13.48 -13.01
C GLU A 88 5.08 -14.92 -12.68
N ALA A 89 6.21 -15.07 -11.98
CA ALA A 89 6.72 -16.39 -11.60
C ALA A 89 5.85 -17.14 -10.59
N ARG A 90 5.10 -16.45 -9.74
CA ARG A 90 4.40 -17.05 -8.57
C ARG A 90 2.88 -16.98 -8.63
N ARG A 91 2.33 -15.97 -9.32
CA ARG A 91 0.90 -15.67 -9.46
C ARG A 91 0.62 -15.03 -10.82
N PRO A 92 0.85 -15.72 -11.95
CA PRO A 92 0.64 -15.15 -13.29
C PRO A 92 -0.81 -14.65 -13.49
N ALA A 93 -1.79 -15.30 -12.84
CA ALA A 93 -3.19 -14.88 -12.85
C ALA A 93 -3.46 -13.51 -12.18
N ALA A 94 -2.54 -13.00 -11.35
CA ALA A 94 -2.67 -11.71 -10.69
C ALA A 94 -2.35 -10.52 -11.62
N LEU A 95 -1.69 -10.77 -12.76
CA LEU A 95 -1.30 -9.74 -13.73
C LEU A 95 -2.33 -9.50 -14.85
N GLY A 96 -3.38 -10.34 -14.91
CA GLY A 96 -4.41 -10.27 -15.96
C GLY A 96 -5.31 -9.02 -15.86
N PRO A 97 -5.96 -8.62 -16.97
CA PRO A 97 -6.72 -7.36 -17.08
C PRO A 97 -8.02 -7.32 -16.25
N ALA A 98 -8.39 -8.40 -15.57
CA ALA A 98 -9.61 -8.47 -14.78
C ALA A 98 -9.41 -9.28 -13.50
N ARG A 99 -9.04 -8.60 -12.40
CA ARG A 99 -9.47 -8.98 -11.03
C ARG A 99 -9.14 -7.90 -9.97
N ARG A 100 -10.17 -7.52 -9.21
CA ARG A 100 -10.13 -7.27 -7.75
C ARG A 100 -11.25 -8.14 -7.14
N PRO A 101 -11.20 -8.58 -5.87
CA PRO A 101 -10.31 -8.16 -4.79
C PRO A 101 -9.60 -9.34 -4.09
N LEU A 102 -8.78 -9.04 -3.07
CA LEU A 102 -8.18 -10.03 -2.17
C LEU A 102 -9.27 -10.85 -1.45
N GLY A 103 -9.65 -11.96 -2.06
CA GLY A 103 -10.56 -12.96 -1.53
C GLY A 103 -9.81 -14.25 -1.23
N ARG A 104 -9.01 -14.27 -0.15
CA ARG A 104 -8.70 -15.54 0.53
C ARG A 104 -9.12 -15.42 1.99
N SER A 105 -10.35 -15.86 2.21
CA SER A 105 -11.08 -15.91 3.48
C SER A 105 -10.21 -16.34 4.67
N ALA A 106 -10.25 -15.56 5.74
CA ALA A 106 -10.18 -16.05 7.11
C ALA A 106 -11.40 -15.46 7.85
N PRO A 107 -12.23 -16.28 8.53
CA PRO A 107 -13.37 -15.76 9.27
C PRO A 107 -12.88 -15.08 10.56
N GLY A 108 -12.91 -13.75 10.58
CA GLY A 108 -12.78 -12.96 11.80
C GLY A 108 -14.11 -12.26 12.08
N PRO A 109 -14.62 -12.24 13.32
CA PRO A 109 -15.93 -11.69 13.62
C PRO A 109 -15.98 -10.19 13.35
N ALA A 110 -17.02 -9.76 12.64
CA ALA A 110 -17.31 -8.38 12.33
C ALA A 110 -17.62 -7.59 13.60
N ILE A 111 -16.75 -6.63 13.94
CA ILE A 111 -17.11 -5.55 14.86
C ILE A 111 -17.22 -4.28 14.02
N LEU A 112 -18.44 -3.99 13.57
CA LEU A 112 -18.80 -2.73 12.96
C LEU A 112 -18.79 -1.64 14.05
N ARG A 113 -17.91 -0.65 13.90
CA ARG A 113 -18.04 0.65 14.56
C ARG A 113 -18.11 1.72 13.48
N PRO A 114 -19.16 2.56 13.43
CA PRO A 114 -19.18 3.68 12.51
C PRO A 114 -18.35 4.81 13.13
N LEU A 115 -17.42 5.40 12.38
CA LEU A 115 -16.90 6.71 12.76
C LEU A 115 -17.01 7.69 11.60
N ALA A 116 -17.76 8.74 11.93
CA ALA A 116 -18.19 9.83 11.09
C ALA A 116 -17.06 10.48 10.29
N ARG A 117 -17.38 10.77 9.04
CA ARG A 117 -16.71 11.78 8.23
C ARG A 117 -16.86 13.14 8.91
N LYS A 118 -15.75 13.83 9.18
CA LYS A 118 -15.69 15.30 9.13
C LYS A 118 -14.40 15.71 8.43
N PHE A 119 -14.52 15.96 7.13
CA PHE A 119 -13.64 16.85 6.40
C PHE A 119 -14.27 18.24 6.49
N ALA A 120 -13.63 19.16 7.21
CA ALA A 120 -13.91 20.58 7.09
C ALA A 120 -12.64 21.23 6.54
N VAL A 121 -12.61 21.37 5.21
CA VAL A 121 -11.70 22.26 4.49
C VAL A 121 -12.19 23.67 4.78
N ARG A 122 -11.39 24.49 5.47
CA ARG A 122 -11.60 25.94 5.52
C ARG A 122 -10.78 26.55 4.39
N ARG A 123 -11.47 26.95 3.32
CA ARG A 123 -10.95 27.84 2.27
C ARG A 123 -10.58 29.17 2.93
N GLU A 124 -9.33 29.60 2.75
CA GLU A 124 -8.99 31.02 2.83
C GLU A 124 -9.17 31.61 1.42
N LEU A 125 -9.97 32.67 1.32
CA LEU A 125 -10.08 33.53 0.13
C LEU A 125 -9.32 34.85 0.42
N PRO A 126 -8.76 35.50 -0.61
CA PRO A 126 -7.94 36.71 -0.47
C PRO A 126 -8.77 38.01 -0.54
N GLY A 127 -8.24 39.08 0.06
CA GLY A 127 -8.52 40.47 -0.32
C GLY A 127 -9.22 41.33 0.74
N GLY A 128 -8.64 42.50 1.04
CA GLY A 128 -9.35 43.62 1.68
C GLY A 128 -8.51 44.50 2.62
N GLU A 129 -7.89 45.53 2.02
CA GLU A 129 -7.43 46.84 2.52
C GLU A 129 -7.28 47.16 4.03
N ALA A 130 -6.15 47.80 4.36
CA ALA A 130 -6.09 49.17 4.88
C ALA A 130 -4.78 49.84 4.46
#